data_AF-A0A968TXP7-F1
#
_entry.id   AF-A0A968TXP7-F1
#
_cell.length_a   1.000
_cell.length_b   1.000
_cell.length_c   1.000
_cell.angle_alpha   90.00
_cell.angle_beta   90.00
_cell.angle_gamma   90.00
#
_symmetry.space_group_name_H-M   'P 1'
#
loop_
_entity.id
_entity.type
_entity.pdbx_description
1 polymer ?
#
loop_
_entity_poly.entity_id
_entity_poly.type
_entity_poly.pdbx_seq_one_letter_code
_entity_poly.pdbx_strand_id
1 'polypeptide(L)'
;MVDIRPDHLAIVQGILKTEVPDVDVWVFGSRARWTSAETSDLDIALVSPRALPTKLLNRLRDLFEASYLPFSVDIVDWNRIDEEFRAVIREDRVVLSTPSGDGTYGTEASAWKALKLEDCADFLSGGTPSKNRPELWVGTIPWVSAKDMKRLRLREAEDHVATEAIGNGTRLVPAGTILMLVRGMTLHKDLPICITETEMAFNQDVKALVPRPGIEPLFLAYSLLGNKPALLTLVDSASHGTCRINSGALQSFPIAVPPLSEQRAIARILGTLADKIELNRRMNETLEAMARLCSASGRQGPGNLGPFALFQALNRDESNTLATLRDILLPKLISGEIRLETTERFAAAIL
;
A
#
# COMPACT_ATOMS: atom_id res chain seq x y z
N MET A 1 -3.91 -13.88 3.74
CA MET A 1 -3.35 -14.17 5.08
C MET A 1 -4.27 -15.19 5.72
N VAL A 2 -3.75 -16.34 6.16
CA VAL A 2 -4.54 -17.43 6.77
C VAL A 2 -4.50 -17.27 8.29
N ASP A 3 -5.60 -17.57 8.98
CA ASP A 3 -5.69 -17.59 10.45
C ASP A 3 -4.96 -18.81 11.05
N ILE A 4 -3.63 -18.76 11.00
CA ILE A 4 -2.69 -19.76 11.54
C ILE A 4 -1.51 -19.03 12.17
N ARG A 5 -1.07 -19.49 13.34
CA ARG A 5 0.15 -18.97 13.98
C ARG A 5 1.40 -19.21 13.10
N PRO A 6 2.36 -18.27 13.07
CA PRO A 6 3.54 -18.37 12.19
C PRO A 6 4.38 -19.65 12.37
N ASP A 7 4.49 -20.17 13.59
CA ASP A 7 5.20 -21.41 13.92
C ASP A 7 4.52 -22.65 13.31
N HIS A 8 3.19 -22.73 13.42
CA HIS A 8 2.39 -23.79 12.79
C HIS A 8 2.41 -23.69 11.26
N LEU A 9 2.36 -22.46 10.73
CA LEU A 9 2.45 -22.21 9.29
C LEU A 9 3.78 -22.71 8.71
N ALA A 10 4.89 -22.52 9.45
CA ALA A 10 6.20 -23.02 9.04
C ALA A 10 6.26 -24.55 8.96
N ILE A 11 5.59 -25.27 9.88
CA ILE A 11 5.47 -26.74 9.85
C ILE A 11 4.70 -27.16 8.59
N VAL A 12 3.56 -26.54 8.34
CA VAL A 12 2.72 -26.82 7.16
C VAL A 12 3.49 -26.59 5.86
N GLN A 13 4.16 -25.45 5.74
CA GLN A 13 4.98 -25.13 4.57
C GLN A 13 6.18 -26.07 4.42
N GLY A 14 6.79 -26.52 5.52
CA GLY A 14 7.90 -27.47 5.50
C GLY A 14 7.52 -28.83 4.92
N ILE A 15 6.38 -29.39 5.36
CA ILE A 15 5.84 -30.66 4.87
C ILE A 15 5.50 -30.54 3.38
N LEU A 16 4.75 -29.49 3.00
CA LEU A 16 4.32 -29.28 1.61
C LEU A 16 5.50 -29.08 0.67
N LYS A 17 6.51 -28.29 1.06
CA LYS A 17 7.70 -28.07 0.24
C LYS A 17 8.51 -29.35 0.02
N THR A 18 8.46 -30.29 0.96
CA THR A 18 9.22 -31.54 0.87
C THR A 18 8.53 -32.56 -0.03
N GLU A 19 7.21 -32.67 0.07
CA GLU A 19 6.43 -33.72 -0.59
C GLU A 19 5.80 -33.27 -1.92
N VAL A 20 5.47 -31.99 -2.05
CA VAL A 20 4.83 -31.39 -3.23
C VAL A 20 5.49 -30.06 -3.64
N PRO A 21 6.81 -30.04 -3.91
CA PRO A 21 7.55 -28.83 -4.25
C PRO A 21 7.08 -28.15 -5.54
N ASP A 22 6.41 -28.91 -6.42
CA ASP A 22 6.00 -28.48 -7.77
C ASP A 22 4.47 -28.39 -7.93
N VAL A 23 3.74 -28.20 -6.82
CA VAL A 23 2.28 -28.14 -6.81
C VAL A 23 1.84 -26.83 -6.17
N ASP A 24 0.85 -26.18 -6.77
CA ASP A 24 0.24 -24.99 -6.18
C ASP A 24 -0.60 -25.41 -4.97
N VAL A 25 -0.40 -24.74 -3.85
CA VAL A 25 -1.11 -25.05 -2.61
C VAL A 25 -2.01 -23.88 -2.22
N TRP A 26 -3.31 -24.10 -2.19
CA TRP A 26 -4.31 -23.10 -1.81
C TRP A 26 -4.97 -23.52 -0.50
N VAL A 27 -5.12 -22.59 0.44
CA VAL A 27 -5.96 -22.76 1.63
C VAL A 27 -7.32 -22.14 1.36
N PHE A 28 -8.37 -22.84 1.77
CA PHE A 28 -9.74 -22.35 1.69
C PHE A 28 -10.45 -22.60 3.02
N GLY A 29 -11.76 -22.32 3.09
CA GLY A 29 -12.55 -22.59 4.28
C GLY A 29 -12.37 -21.58 5.42
N SER A 30 -12.70 -22.00 6.64
CA SER A 30 -12.89 -21.13 7.80
C SER A 30 -11.63 -20.33 8.19
N ARG A 31 -10.45 -20.97 8.12
CA ARG A 31 -9.14 -20.36 8.37
C ARG A 31 -8.67 -19.42 7.26
N ALA A 32 -9.14 -19.60 6.02
CA ALA A 32 -8.89 -18.66 4.93
C ALA A 32 -9.71 -17.36 5.10
N ARG A 33 -10.94 -17.49 5.62
CA ARG A 33 -11.91 -16.39 5.78
C ARG A 33 -11.84 -15.67 7.13
N TRP A 34 -10.93 -16.07 8.03
CA TRP A 34 -10.82 -15.53 9.40
C TRP A 34 -12.10 -15.70 10.24
N THR A 35 -12.86 -16.76 9.98
CA THR A 35 -14.06 -17.12 10.75
C THR A 35 -13.86 -18.39 11.58
N SER A 36 -12.61 -18.82 11.76
CA SER A 36 -12.23 -20.07 12.44
C SER A 36 -12.35 -19.98 13.96
N ALA A 37 -12.73 -21.11 14.57
CA ALA A 37 -12.48 -21.37 15.99
C ALA A 37 -11.07 -21.96 16.15
N GLU A 38 -10.51 -21.95 17.37
CA GLU A 38 -9.15 -22.48 17.62
C GLU A 38 -8.99 -23.94 17.16
N THR A 39 -10.06 -24.75 17.21
CA THR A 39 -10.10 -26.16 16.80
C THR A 39 -10.51 -26.39 15.34
N SER A 40 -10.72 -25.34 14.54
CA SER A 40 -11.10 -25.51 13.13
C SER A 40 -10.02 -26.26 12.36
N ASP A 41 -10.43 -27.07 11.40
CA ASP A 41 -9.56 -27.71 10.42
C ASP A 41 -8.87 -26.70 9.51
N LEU A 42 -7.79 -27.15 8.87
CA LEU A 42 -7.11 -26.43 7.80
C LEU A 42 -7.38 -27.12 6.47
N ASP A 43 -8.22 -26.50 5.64
CA ASP A 43 -8.53 -27.01 4.31
C ASP A 43 -7.47 -26.59 3.29
N ILE A 44 -6.85 -27.55 2.63
CA ILE A 44 -5.81 -27.38 1.63
C ILE A 44 -6.22 -28.01 0.30
N ALA A 45 -6.25 -27.21 -0.76
CA ALA A 45 -6.37 -27.66 -2.13
C ALA A 45 -5.00 -27.69 -2.82
N LEU A 46 -4.66 -28.87 -3.34
CA LEU A 46 -3.49 -29.09 -4.18
C LEU A 46 -3.89 -28.93 -5.64
N VAL A 47 -3.35 -27.91 -6.28
CA VAL A 47 -3.66 -27.53 -7.66
C VAL A 47 -2.51 -27.94 -8.57
N SER A 48 -2.81 -28.90 -9.45
CA SER A 48 -1.87 -29.45 -10.42
C SER A 48 -2.56 -29.66 -11.78
N PRO A 49 -1.81 -29.74 -12.89
CA PRO A 49 -2.39 -30.00 -14.23
C PRO A 49 -3.02 -31.39 -14.38
N ARG A 50 -2.67 -32.34 -13.51
CA ARG A 50 -3.18 -33.71 -13.50
C ARG A 50 -3.45 -34.15 -12.08
N ALA A 51 -4.41 -35.05 -11.90
CA ALA A 51 -4.72 -35.66 -10.62
C ALA A 51 -3.47 -36.28 -9.98
N LEU A 52 -3.26 -35.98 -8.71
CA LEU A 52 -2.10 -36.47 -7.95
C LEU A 52 -2.27 -37.96 -7.63
N PRO A 53 -1.15 -38.72 -7.56
CA PRO A 53 -1.20 -40.11 -7.16
C PRO A 53 -1.79 -40.27 -5.76
N THR A 54 -2.71 -41.22 -5.57
CA THR A 54 -3.34 -41.44 -4.25
C THR A 54 -2.33 -41.81 -3.15
N LYS A 55 -1.21 -42.45 -3.52
CA LYS A 55 -0.10 -42.72 -2.59
C LYS A 55 0.52 -41.45 -2.01
N LEU A 56 0.61 -40.38 -2.80
CA LEU A 56 1.14 -39.09 -2.37
C LEU A 56 0.17 -38.37 -1.42
N LEU A 57 -1.12 -38.40 -1.74
CA LEU A 57 -2.16 -37.83 -0.89
C LEU A 57 -2.23 -38.52 0.48
N ASN A 58 -2.11 -39.85 0.51
CA ASN A 58 -2.07 -40.59 1.77
C ASN A 58 -0.81 -40.28 2.59
N ARG A 59 0.36 -40.22 1.94
CA ARG A 59 1.61 -39.86 2.61
C ARG A 59 1.57 -38.46 3.23
N LEU A 60 0.97 -37.50 2.53
CA LEU A 60 0.78 -36.15 3.08
C LEU A 60 -0.12 -36.17 4.32
N ARG A 61 -1.23 -36.91 4.28
CA ARG A 61 -2.11 -37.07 5.45
C ARG A 61 -1.38 -37.67 6.65
N ASP A 62 -0.62 -38.73 6.43
CA ASP A 62 0.19 -39.38 7.47
C ASP A 62 1.21 -38.40 8.09
N LEU A 63 1.84 -37.56 7.27
CA LEU A 63 2.83 -36.57 7.73
C LEU A 63 2.20 -35.41 8.52
N PHE A 64 1.02 -34.96 8.12
CA PHE A 64 0.29 -33.94 8.89
C PHE A 64 -0.25 -34.50 10.20
N GLU A 65 -0.74 -35.74 10.21
CA GLU A 65 -1.20 -36.42 11.43
C GLU A 65 -0.04 -36.67 12.41
N ALA A 66 1.15 -36.97 11.89
CA ALA A 66 2.37 -37.10 12.70
C ALA A 66 2.98 -35.76 13.16
N SER A 67 2.46 -34.62 12.69
CA SER A 67 2.98 -33.29 13.03
C SER A 67 2.36 -32.74 14.32
N TYR A 68 3.09 -31.88 15.04
CA TYR A 68 2.61 -31.25 16.28
C TYR A 68 1.64 -30.07 16.04
N LEU A 69 0.75 -30.18 15.06
CA LEU A 69 -0.27 -29.16 14.81
C LEU A 69 -1.46 -29.35 15.76
N PRO A 70 -2.01 -28.28 16.37
CA PRO A 70 -3.15 -28.38 17.29
C PRO A 70 -4.50 -28.55 16.57
N PHE A 71 -4.50 -28.74 15.24
CA PHE A 71 -5.68 -28.88 14.40
C PHE A 71 -5.42 -29.88 13.26
N SER A 72 -6.48 -30.49 12.73
CA SER A 72 -6.40 -31.39 11.56
C SER A 72 -6.20 -30.60 10.26
N VAL A 73 -5.57 -31.26 9.28
CA VAL A 73 -5.34 -30.72 7.94
C VAL A 73 -6.04 -31.59 6.92
N ASP A 74 -7.02 -31.02 6.22
CA ASP A 74 -7.79 -31.71 5.19
C ASP A 74 -7.25 -31.37 3.80
N ILE A 75 -6.91 -32.41 3.03
CA ILE A 75 -6.29 -32.26 1.71
C ILE A 75 -7.23 -32.74 0.62
N VAL A 76 -7.47 -31.85 -0.34
CA VAL A 76 -8.21 -32.12 -1.57
C VAL A 76 -7.34 -31.89 -2.80
N ASP A 77 -7.49 -32.77 -3.80
CA ASP A 77 -6.87 -32.63 -5.13
C ASP A 77 -7.83 -31.89 -6.06
N TRP A 78 -7.36 -30.78 -6.63
CA TRP A 78 -8.12 -29.93 -7.54
C TRP A 78 -8.78 -30.68 -8.69
N ASN A 79 -8.14 -31.74 -9.19
CA ASN A 79 -8.64 -32.52 -10.32
C ASN A 79 -9.73 -33.53 -9.93
N ARG A 80 -9.94 -33.76 -8.63
CA ARG A 80 -10.90 -34.73 -8.11
C ARG A 80 -12.18 -34.11 -7.56
N ILE A 81 -12.23 -32.78 -7.50
CA ILE A 81 -13.39 -32.00 -7.06
C ILE A 81 -14.20 -31.48 -8.25
N ASP A 82 -15.50 -31.29 -8.07
CA ASP A 82 -16.41 -30.76 -9.09
C ASP A 82 -16.24 -29.25 -9.33
N GLU A 83 -16.82 -28.74 -10.42
CA GLU A 83 -16.66 -27.33 -10.81
C GLU A 83 -17.38 -26.34 -9.88
N GLU A 84 -18.45 -26.79 -9.21
CA GLU A 84 -19.18 -25.97 -8.23
C GLU A 84 -18.31 -25.73 -6.99
N PHE A 85 -17.64 -26.78 -6.49
CA PHE A 85 -16.70 -26.70 -5.39
C PHE A 85 -15.43 -25.93 -5.76
N ARG A 86 -14.93 -26.07 -6.99
CA ARG A 86 -13.82 -25.25 -7.51
C ARG A 86 -14.15 -23.76 -7.52
N ALA A 87 -15.39 -23.38 -7.83
CA ALA A 87 -15.81 -21.98 -7.82
C ALA A 87 -15.72 -21.38 -6.41
N VAL A 88 -16.18 -22.13 -5.39
CA VAL A 88 -16.10 -21.73 -3.98
C VAL A 88 -14.64 -21.56 -3.53
N ILE A 89 -13.76 -22.50 -3.87
CA ILE A 89 -12.34 -22.40 -3.54
C ILE A 89 -11.70 -21.22 -4.26
N ARG A 90 -12.07 -20.93 -5.52
CA ARG A 90 -11.49 -19.80 -6.27
C ARG A 90 -11.80 -18.46 -5.63
N GLU A 91 -12.99 -18.30 -5.06
CA GLU A 91 -13.45 -17.04 -4.46
C GLU A 91 -12.74 -16.77 -3.13
N ASP A 92 -12.51 -17.81 -2.32
CA ASP A 92 -12.04 -17.67 -0.93
C ASP A 92 -10.60 -18.15 -0.67
N ARG A 93 -9.84 -18.44 -1.73
CA ARG A 93 -8.48 -19.01 -1.57
C ARG A 93 -7.46 -18.03 -1.03
N VAL A 94 -6.54 -18.58 -0.24
CA VAL A 94 -5.25 -17.98 0.12
C VAL A 94 -4.13 -18.91 -0.36
N VAL A 95 -3.21 -18.41 -1.18
CA VAL A 95 -2.11 -19.24 -1.70
C VAL A 95 -1.02 -19.42 -0.63
N LEU A 96 -0.61 -20.66 -0.36
CA LEU A 96 0.41 -21.03 0.64
C LEU A 96 1.80 -21.31 0.05
N SER A 97 1.87 -21.84 -1.18
CA SER A 97 3.11 -22.17 -1.88
C SER A 97 2.86 -22.25 -3.38
N THR A 98 3.84 -21.78 -4.17
CA THR A 98 3.95 -21.97 -5.62
C THR A 98 5.24 -22.75 -5.94
N PRO A 99 5.32 -23.49 -7.06
CA PRO A 99 6.48 -24.27 -7.46
C PRO A 99 7.80 -23.49 -7.40
N SER A 100 8.83 -24.09 -6.80
CA SER A 100 10.18 -23.53 -6.82
C SER A 100 10.88 -23.86 -8.15
N GLY A 101 10.37 -23.30 -9.24
CA GLY A 101 10.89 -23.50 -10.60
C GLY A 101 10.03 -22.73 -11.59
N ASP A 102 10.63 -22.26 -12.68
CA ASP A 102 10.10 -21.33 -13.70
C ASP A 102 8.85 -21.80 -14.50
N GLY A 103 8.04 -22.69 -13.95
CA GLY A 103 6.83 -23.25 -14.55
C GLY A 103 5.61 -22.34 -14.37
N THR A 104 5.39 -21.46 -15.34
CA THR A 104 4.15 -20.72 -15.55
C THR A 104 3.00 -21.68 -15.89
N TYR A 105 2.15 -22.05 -14.93
CA TYR A 105 0.79 -22.54 -15.23
C TYR A 105 -0.17 -22.21 -14.09
N GLY A 106 -0.95 -21.12 -14.24
CA GLY A 106 -2.17 -20.97 -13.41
C GLY A 106 -2.52 -19.58 -12.87
N THR A 107 -1.84 -18.51 -13.27
CA THR A 107 -2.54 -17.24 -13.45
C THR A 107 -2.26 -16.80 -14.87
N GLU A 108 -3.27 -16.35 -15.61
CA GLU A 108 -2.96 -15.41 -16.67
C GLU A 108 -2.17 -14.29 -15.99
N ALA A 109 -0.85 -14.27 -16.17
CA ALA A 109 -0.04 -13.11 -15.93
C ALA A 109 -0.58 -12.07 -16.90
N SER A 110 -1.64 -11.36 -16.50
CA SER A 110 -2.09 -10.20 -17.23
C SER A 110 -0.93 -9.23 -17.18
N ALA A 111 -0.19 -9.19 -18.28
CA ALA A 111 0.94 -8.31 -18.45
C ALA A 111 0.56 -6.90 -18.01
N TRP A 112 1.51 -6.22 -17.37
CA TRP A 112 1.35 -4.81 -17.04
C TRP A 112 1.00 -4.05 -18.32
N LYS A 113 -0.11 -3.32 -18.26
CA LYS A 113 -0.58 -2.53 -19.39
C LYS A 113 0.10 -1.17 -19.34
N ALA A 114 0.70 -0.75 -20.45
CA ALA A 114 1.12 0.62 -20.60
C ALA A 114 -0.12 1.46 -20.91
N LEU A 115 -0.54 2.28 -19.94
CA LEU A 115 -1.64 3.23 -20.08
C LEU A 115 -1.11 4.65 -20.02
N LYS A 116 -1.85 5.62 -20.54
CA LYS A 116 -1.55 7.02 -20.28
C LYS A 116 -2.16 7.42 -18.94
N LEU A 117 -1.61 8.45 -18.31
CA LEU A 117 -2.13 8.92 -17.03
C LEU A 117 -3.61 9.40 -17.12
N GLU A 118 -4.02 9.95 -18.27
CA GLU A 118 -5.43 10.30 -18.56
C GLU A 118 -6.39 9.10 -18.61
N ASP A 119 -5.89 7.91 -18.93
CA ASP A 119 -6.64 6.65 -18.91
C ASP A 119 -6.78 6.10 -17.48
N CYS A 120 -5.94 6.55 -16.55
CA CYS A 120 -5.92 6.09 -15.16
C CYS A 120 -6.71 7.00 -14.20
N ALA A 121 -6.80 8.30 -14.49
CA ALA A 121 -7.42 9.27 -13.60
C ALA A 121 -8.10 10.43 -14.34
N ASP A 122 -9.17 10.94 -13.74
CA ASP A 122 -9.80 12.20 -14.15
C ASP A 122 -9.06 13.40 -13.57
N PHE A 123 -8.74 14.36 -14.42
CA PHE A 123 -7.93 15.53 -14.08
C PHE A 123 -8.81 16.73 -13.74
N LEU A 124 -8.81 17.13 -12.47
CA LEU A 124 -9.56 18.29 -12.00
C LEU A 124 -8.61 19.45 -11.65
N SER A 125 -9.01 20.66 -12.02
CA SER A 125 -8.35 21.89 -11.59
C SER A 125 -9.04 22.43 -10.35
N GLY A 126 -8.25 22.96 -9.41
CA GLY A 126 -8.75 23.62 -8.22
C GLY A 126 -8.97 25.11 -8.45
N GLY A 127 -9.10 25.84 -7.36
CA GLY A 127 -9.25 27.29 -7.40
C GLY A 127 -9.14 27.93 -6.02
N THR A 128 -8.97 29.26 -6.04
CA THR A 128 -8.93 30.08 -4.83
C THR A 128 -10.23 30.88 -4.74
N PRO A 129 -11.07 30.65 -3.71
CA PRO A 129 -12.21 31.50 -3.42
C PRO A 129 -11.77 32.96 -3.20
N SER A 130 -12.65 33.92 -3.47
CA SER A 130 -12.30 35.33 -3.30
C SER A 130 -11.89 35.62 -1.85
N LYS A 131 -10.67 36.13 -1.65
CA LYS A 131 -10.18 36.54 -0.32
C LYS A 131 -10.91 37.77 0.23
N ASN A 132 -11.62 38.50 -0.62
CA ASN A 132 -12.44 39.64 -0.21
C ASN A 132 -13.79 39.22 0.39
N ARG A 133 -14.07 37.91 0.45
CA ARG A 133 -15.27 37.31 1.03
C ARG A 133 -14.86 36.40 2.19
N PRO A 134 -14.58 36.95 3.39
CA PRO A 134 -14.09 36.18 4.53
C PRO A 134 -15.00 35.03 4.93
N GLU A 135 -16.31 35.15 4.70
CA GLU A 135 -17.30 34.12 4.98
C GLU A 135 -17.02 32.80 4.23
N LEU A 136 -16.35 32.85 3.08
CA LEU A 136 -15.95 31.66 2.32
C LEU A 136 -14.77 30.90 2.95
N TRP A 137 -14.05 31.54 3.87
CA TRP A 137 -12.85 31.02 4.53
C TRP A 137 -13.11 30.64 6.00
N VAL A 138 -14.37 30.73 6.46
CA VAL A 138 -14.79 30.29 7.79
C VAL A 138 -15.61 29.02 7.63
N GLY A 139 -14.94 27.88 7.61
CA GLY A 139 -15.58 26.58 7.47
C GLY A 139 -14.71 25.44 7.97
N THR A 140 -15.11 24.23 7.66
CA THR A 140 -14.45 23.00 8.13
C THR A 140 -13.87 22.16 7.00
N ILE A 141 -14.02 22.57 5.74
CA ILE A 141 -13.50 21.82 4.59
C ILE A 141 -12.02 22.19 4.43
N PRO A 142 -11.08 21.24 4.52
CA PRO A 142 -9.66 21.52 4.35
C PRO A 142 -9.40 22.07 2.94
N TRP A 143 -8.67 23.18 2.84
CA TRP A 143 -8.27 23.79 1.56
C TRP A 143 -6.77 23.68 1.36
N VAL A 144 -6.38 22.73 0.50
CA VAL A 144 -4.98 22.33 0.29
C VAL A 144 -4.27 23.28 -0.66
N SER A 145 -3.08 23.71 -0.25
CA SER A 145 -2.13 24.42 -1.10
C SER A 145 -0.74 23.78 -1.03
N ALA A 146 0.21 24.32 -1.80
CA ALA A 146 1.58 23.79 -1.83
C ALA A 146 2.25 23.73 -0.44
N LYS A 147 1.83 24.55 0.53
CA LYS A 147 2.40 24.58 1.90
C LYS A 147 2.03 23.35 2.74
N ASP A 148 0.92 22.69 2.39
CA ASP A 148 0.37 21.54 3.10
C ASP A 148 0.92 20.22 2.54
N MET A 149 1.41 20.22 1.30
CA MET A 149 1.87 19.04 0.55
C MET A 149 3.26 18.52 0.96
N LYS A 150 3.46 18.32 2.27
CA LYS A 150 4.74 17.88 2.86
C LYS A 150 4.79 16.37 3.15
N ARG A 151 3.65 15.69 3.02
CA ARG A 151 3.48 14.27 3.37
C ARG A 151 2.66 13.58 2.30
N LEU A 152 2.86 12.26 2.14
CA LEU A 152 2.08 11.48 1.19
C LEU A 152 0.59 11.51 1.52
N ARG A 153 0.19 11.25 2.76
CA ARG A 153 -1.23 11.23 3.14
C ARG A 153 -1.64 12.54 3.79
N LEU A 154 -2.68 13.16 3.26
CA LEU A 154 -3.27 14.38 3.79
C LEU A 154 -4.61 14.08 4.41
N ARG A 155 -4.75 14.40 5.69
CA ARG A 155 -6.01 14.37 6.43
C ARG A 155 -6.54 15.77 6.75
N GLU A 156 -5.64 16.75 6.77
CA GLU A 156 -5.97 18.11 7.13
C GLU A 156 -5.07 19.14 6.40
N ALA A 157 -5.52 20.39 6.33
CA ALA A 157 -4.81 21.54 5.80
C ALA A 157 -4.80 22.72 6.81
N GLU A 158 -3.91 23.69 6.61
CA GLU A 158 -3.83 24.87 7.48
C GLU A 158 -5.04 25.81 7.33
N ASP A 159 -5.55 25.96 6.09
CA ASP A 159 -6.70 26.79 5.79
C ASP A 159 -7.94 25.93 5.55
N HIS A 160 -9.11 26.48 5.89
CA HIS A 160 -10.40 25.86 5.66
C HIS A 160 -11.33 26.78 4.89
N VAL A 161 -12.26 26.18 4.16
CA VAL A 161 -13.30 26.89 3.43
C VAL A 161 -14.68 26.42 3.85
N ALA A 162 -15.66 27.30 3.69
CA ALA A 162 -17.06 27.00 3.88
C ALA A 162 -17.61 26.20 2.69
N THR A 163 -18.70 25.46 2.89
CA THR A 163 -19.35 24.67 1.82
C THR A 163 -19.78 25.55 0.65
N GLU A 164 -20.15 26.80 0.92
CA GLU A 164 -20.54 27.83 -0.05
C GLU A 164 -19.40 28.24 -0.99
N ALA A 165 -18.14 27.95 -0.65
CA ALA A 165 -16.99 28.18 -1.51
C ALA A 165 -16.88 27.11 -2.63
N ILE A 166 -17.50 25.94 -2.45
CA ILE A 166 -17.48 24.84 -3.42
C ILE A 166 -18.36 25.21 -4.62
N GLY A 167 -17.78 25.21 -5.82
CA GLY A 167 -18.42 25.72 -7.03
C GLY A 167 -18.33 27.25 -7.17
N ASN A 168 -17.91 27.95 -6.12
CA ASN A 168 -17.72 29.41 -6.09
C ASN A 168 -16.24 29.76 -5.85
N GLY A 169 -15.39 29.37 -6.79
CA GLY A 169 -13.96 29.67 -6.77
C GLY A 169 -13.07 28.52 -6.27
N THR A 170 -13.61 27.44 -5.72
CA THR A 170 -12.88 26.17 -5.53
C THR A 170 -13.78 24.95 -5.78
N ARG A 171 -13.23 23.74 -5.67
CA ARG A 171 -13.92 22.47 -5.88
C ARG A 171 -13.50 21.45 -4.83
N LEU A 172 -14.46 20.63 -4.43
CA LEU A 172 -14.26 19.49 -3.53
C LEU A 172 -13.85 18.23 -4.31
N VAL A 173 -12.94 17.45 -3.74
CA VAL A 173 -12.58 16.11 -4.21
C VAL A 173 -12.70 15.10 -3.08
N PRO A 174 -13.07 13.83 -3.38
CA PRO A 174 -13.24 12.80 -2.37
C PRO A 174 -11.89 12.32 -1.82
N ALA A 175 -11.95 11.54 -0.73
CA ALA A 175 -10.82 10.75 -0.26
C ALA A 175 -10.32 9.78 -1.36
N GLY A 176 -9.03 9.46 -1.34
CA GLY A 176 -8.37 8.66 -2.39
C GLY A 176 -8.01 9.45 -3.65
N THR A 177 -8.14 10.78 -3.62
CA THR A 177 -7.72 11.63 -4.74
C THR A 177 -6.24 11.97 -4.61
N ILE A 178 -5.49 11.85 -5.71
CA ILE A 178 -4.08 12.25 -5.73
C ILE A 178 -4.02 13.75 -6.02
N LEU A 179 -3.34 14.52 -5.17
CA LEU A 179 -3.03 15.92 -5.38
C LEU A 179 -1.58 16.04 -5.83
N MET A 180 -1.35 16.74 -6.94
CA MET A 180 -0.02 16.97 -7.50
C MET A 180 0.20 18.46 -7.71
N LEU A 181 1.33 18.99 -7.23
CA LEU A 181 1.71 20.37 -7.53
C LEU A 181 2.07 20.48 -9.02
N VAL A 182 1.40 21.37 -9.75
CA VAL A 182 1.64 21.56 -11.20
C VAL A 182 2.15 22.95 -11.54
N ARG A 183 2.16 23.88 -10.58
CA ARG A 183 2.76 25.21 -10.72
C ARG A 183 3.40 25.67 -9.42
N GLY A 184 4.57 26.30 -9.49
CA GLY A 184 5.23 26.91 -8.33
C GLY A 184 6.74 26.67 -8.30
N MET A 185 7.44 27.46 -7.49
CA MET A 185 8.91 27.43 -7.39
C MET A 185 9.47 26.10 -6.85
N THR A 186 8.67 25.35 -6.08
CA THR A 186 9.08 24.04 -5.53
C THR A 186 9.47 23.06 -6.64
N LEU A 187 8.85 23.16 -7.81
CA LEU A 187 9.10 22.29 -8.98
C LEU A 187 10.53 22.36 -9.52
N HIS A 188 11.32 23.37 -9.15
CA HIS A 188 12.76 23.41 -9.47
C HIS A 188 13.56 22.30 -8.77
N LYS A 189 13.05 21.79 -7.65
CA LYS A 189 13.77 20.83 -6.79
C LYS A 189 12.97 19.58 -6.53
N ASP A 190 11.65 19.70 -6.45
CA ASP A 190 10.78 18.63 -6.02
C ASP A 190 9.38 18.71 -6.64
N LEU A 191 8.75 17.56 -6.82
CA LEU A 191 7.35 17.43 -7.24
C LEU A 191 6.50 16.88 -6.08
N PRO A 192 5.88 17.76 -5.27
CA PRO A 192 4.97 17.33 -4.22
C PRO A 192 3.77 16.56 -4.77
N ILE A 193 3.58 15.35 -4.24
CA ILE A 193 2.49 14.43 -4.57
C ILE A 193 1.91 13.90 -3.26
N CYS A 194 0.59 14.00 -3.12
CA CYS A 194 -0.15 13.59 -1.94
C CYS A 194 -1.41 12.81 -2.31
N ILE A 195 -1.99 12.08 -1.37
CA ILE A 195 -3.29 11.43 -1.46
C ILE A 195 -4.19 11.93 -0.31
N THR A 196 -5.44 12.24 -0.61
CA THR A 196 -6.42 12.70 0.37
C THR A 196 -6.99 11.53 1.18
N GLU A 197 -7.08 11.66 2.51
CA GLU A 197 -7.77 10.71 3.39
C GLU A 197 -9.21 11.13 3.70
N THR A 198 -9.54 12.39 3.47
CA THR A 198 -10.84 13.02 3.68
C THR A 198 -11.22 13.82 2.44
N GLU A 199 -12.45 14.30 2.38
CA GLU A 199 -12.86 15.24 1.34
C GLU A 199 -12.13 16.57 1.52
N MET A 200 -11.58 17.12 0.44
CA MET A 200 -10.75 18.33 0.49
C MET A 200 -11.00 19.23 -0.71
N ALA A 201 -10.85 20.54 -0.50
CA ALA A 201 -10.72 21.52 -1.57
C ALA A 201 -9.24 21.83 -1.82
N PHE A 202 -8.92 22.44 -2.97
CA PHE A 202 -7.52 22.71 -3.33
C PHE A 202 -7.39 23.92 -4.24
N ASN A 203 -6.20 24.52 -4.24
CA ASN A 203 -5.90 25.74 -4.99
C ASN A 203 -5.65 25.49 -6.50
N GLN A 204 -5.45 26.57 -7.27
CA GLN A 204 -5.20 26.48 -8.73
C GLN A 204 -3.81 25.96 -9.12
N ASP A 205 -2.88 25.91 -8.18
CA ASP A 205 -1.50 25.48 -8.42
C ASP A 205 -1.34 23.96 -8.28
N VAL A 206 -2.36 23.32 -7.71
CA VAL A 206 -2.48 21.88 -7.52
C VAL A 206 -3.48 21.31 -8.53
N LYS A 207 -3.15 20.14 -9.05
CA LYS A 207 -4.02 19.33 -9.88
C LYS A 207 -4.49 18.12 -9.10
N ALA A 208 -5.78 17.83 -9.16
CA ALA A 208 -6.34 16.61 -8.60
C ALA A 208 -6.48 15.55 -9.69
N LEU A 209 -6.02 14.35 -9.38
CA LEU A 209 -6.11 13.15 -10.20
C LEU A 209 -7.01 12.19 -9.44
N VAL A 210 -8.27 12.09 -9.87
CA VAL A 210 -9.26 11.19 -9.28
C VAL A 210 -9.14 9.83 -9.97
N PRO A 211 -8.71 8.76 -9.28
CA PRO A 211 -8.53 7.45 -9.90
C PRO A 211 -9.82 6.93 -10.54
N ARG A 212 -9.72 6.42 -11.77
CA ARG A 212 -10.83 5.75 -12.45
C ARG A 212 -11.08 4.35 -11.85
N PRO A 213 -12.27 3.76 -12.05
CA PRO A 213 -12.53 2.38 -11.67
C PRO A 213 -11.47 1.41 -12.23
N GLY A 214 -10.98 0.51 -11.38
CA GLY A 214 -9.92 -0.44 -11.74
C GLY A 214 -8.49 0.06 -11.47
N ILE A 215 -8.34 1.29 -10.98
CA ILE A 215 -7.07 1.84 -10.50
C ILE A 215 -7.12 1.98 -8.97
N GLU A 216 -6.16 1.36 -8.30
CA GLU A 216 -6.00 1.51 -6.86
C GLU A 216 -5.34 2.89 -6.56
N PRO A 217 -5.94 3.74 -5.70
CA PRO A 217 -5.45 5.10 -5.42
C PRO A 217 -4.01 5.22 -4.88
N LEU A 218 -3.66 4.42 -3.87
CA LEU A 218 -2.31 4.39 -3.30
C LEU A 218 -1.29 3.84 -4.30
N PHE A 219 -1.65 2.82 -5.10
CA PHE A 219 -0.81 2.35 -6.19
C PHE A 219 -0.53 3.49 -7.18
N LEU A 220 -1.54 4.25 -7.59
CA LEU A 220 -1.33 5.39 -8.49
C LEU A 220 -0.41 6.44 -7.85
N ALA A 221 -0.61 6.76 -6.57
CA ALA A 221 0.26 7.69 -5.85
C ALA A 221 1.71 7.19 -5.81
N TYR A 222 1.94 5.91 -5.49
CA TYR A 222 3.27 5.29 -5.50
C TYR A 222 3.88 5.25 -6.90
N SER A 223 3.09 4.97 -7.92
CA SER A 223 3.54 4.96 -9.31
C SER A 223 4.04 6.33 -9.74
N LEU A 224 3.34 7.40 -9.37
CA LEU A 224 3.76 8.78 -9.62
C LEU A 224 5.02 9.15 -8.82
N LEU A 225 5.13 8.70 -7.58
CA LEU A 225 6.35 8.89 -6.77
C LEU A 225 7.57 8.16 -7.36
N GLY A 226 7.39 6.93 -7.83
CA GLY A 226 8.45 6.15 -8.47
C GLY A 226 8.90 6.77 -9.80
N ASN A 227 7.97 7.40 -10.53
CA ASN A 227 8.24 8.10 -11.79
C ASN A 227 8.58 9.58 -11.62
N LYS A 228 8.76 10.07 -10.38
CA LYS A 228 8.99 11.47 -10.07
C LYS A 228 10.16 12.10 -10.84
N PRO A 229 11.33 11.46 -11.01
CA PRO A 229 12.42 12.02 -11.81
C PRO A 229 12.00 12.26 -13.28
N ALA A 230 11.25 11.32 -13.87
CA ALA A 230 10.77 11.45 -15.24
C ALA A 230 9.71 12.56 -15.36
N LEU A 231 8.79 12.66 -14.40
CA LEU A 231 7.77 13.71 -14.36
C LEU A 231 8.38 15.12 -14.22
N LEU A 232 9.47 15.27 -13.47
CA LEU A 232 10.18 16.55 -13.33
C LEU A 232 10.80 17.03 -14.65
N THR A 233 11.06 16.13 -15.61
CA THR A 233 11.54 16.54 -16.95
C THR A 233 10.45 17.24 -17.78
N LEU A 234 9.18 17.11 -17.38
CA LEU A 234 8.03 17.78 -18.01
C LEU A 234 7.80 19.21 -17.49
N VAL A 235 8.63 19.66 -16.54
CA VAL A 235 8.53 21.00 -15.95
C VAL A 235 9.18 22.00 -16.89
N ASP A 236 8.36 22.91 -17.41
CA ASP A 236 8.83 24.05 -18.17
C ASP A 236 9.10 25.24 -17.23
N SER A 237 10.19 25.95 -17.47
CA SER A 237 10.51 27.20 -16.78
C SER A 237 10.00 28.39 -17.59
N ALA A 238 9.03 29.13 -17.05
CA ALA A 238 8.57 30.38 -17.68
C ALA A 238 9.54 31.54 -17.38
N SER A 239 9.50 32.59 -18.21
CA SER A 239 10.42 33.74 -18.18
C SER A 239 10.49 34.53 -16.86
N HIS A 240 9.56 34.29 -15.92
CA HIS A 240 9.52 34.92 -14.59
C HIS A 240 9.94 33.97 -13.45
N GLY A 241 10.68 32.89 -13.76
CA GLY A 241 11.16 31.90 -12.79
C GLY A 241 10.10 30.91 -12.27
N THR A 242 8.83 31.13 -12.61
CA THR A 242 7.72 30.23 -12.25
C THR A 242 7.79 28.96 -13.10
N CYS A 243 7.89 27.82 -12.42
CA CYS A 243 7.81 26.51 -13.05
C CYS A 243 6.35 26.06 -13.20
N ARG A 244 6.07 25.37 -14.30
CA ARG A 244 4.78 24.74 -14.56
C ARG A 244 4.98 23.42 -15.29
N ILE A 245 4.16 22.43 -14.96
CA ILE A 245 4.09 21.19 -15.73
C ILE A 245 3.15 21.38 -16.93
N ASN A 246 3.59 20.97 -18.11
CA ASN A 246 2.75 20.94 -19.29
C ASN A 246 1.60 19.93 -19.10
N SER A 247 0.35 20.42 -19.14
CA SER A 247 -0.83 19.59 -18.85
C SER A 247 -1.03 18.46 -19.86
N GLY A 248 -0.74 18.70 -21.14
CA GLY A 248 -0.88 17.68 -22.18
C GLY A 248 0.19 16.59 -22.03
N ALA A 249 1.43 17.00 -21.77
CA ALA A 249 2.52 16.06 -21.51
C ALA A 249 2.24 15.20 -20.28
N LEU A 250 1.77 15.80 -19.19
CA LEU A 250 1.38 15.08 -17.97
C LEU A 250 0.25 14.09 -18.21
N GLN A 251 -0.80 14.48 -18.94
CA GLN A 251 -1.92 13.59 -19.28
C GLN A 251 -1.47 12.39 -20.12
N SER A 252 -0.57 12.63 -21.08
CA SER A 252 -0.02 11.60 -21.96
C SER A 252 1.08 10.74 -21.33
N PHE A 253 1.49 11.05 -20.09
CA PHE A 253 2.61 10.37 -19.44
C PHE A 253 2.33 8.87 -19.30
N PRO A 254 3.24 7.98 -19.76
CA PRO A 254 3.01 6.55 -19.71
C PRO A 254 3.17 6.01 -18.29
N ILE A 255 2.20 5.22 -17.84
CA ILE A 255 2.19 4.51 -16.57
C ILE A 255 1.99 3.02 -16.85
N ALA A 256 2.85 2.19 -16.28
CA ALA A 256 2.68 0.76 -16.31
C ALA A 256 1.69 0.36 -15.20
N VAL A 257 0.60 -0.31 -15.58
CA VAL A 257 -0.51 -0.66 -14.68
C VAL A 257 -0.68 -2.18 -14.62
N PRO A 258 -0.41 -2.81 -13.48
CA PRO A 258 -0.67 -4.23 -13.27
C PRO A 258 -2.16 -4.53 -13.10
N PRO A 259 -2.54 -5.82 -13.05
CA PRO A 259 -3.86 -6.24 -12.59
C PRO A 259 -4.20 -5.64 -11.22
N LEU A 260 -5.49 -5.39 -10.97
CA LEU A 260 -5.94 -4.74 -9.75
C LEU A 260 -5.52 -5.48 -8.45
N SER A 261 -5.42 -6.81 -8.49
CA SER A 261 -4.92 -7.61 -7.37
C SER A 261 -3.47 -7.27 -7.03
N GLU A 262 -2.62 -7.14 -8.05
CA GLU A 262 -1.21 -6.79 -7.90
C GLU A 262 -1.04 -5.32 -7.50
N GLN A 263 -1.84 -4.39 -8.06
CA GLN A 263 -1.88 -3.00 -7.60
C GLN A 263 -2.15 -2.91 -6.10
N ARG A 264 -3.17 -3.63 -5.60
CA ARG A 264 -3.53 -3.67 -4.18
C ARG A 264 -2.44 -4.26 -3.30
N ALA A 265 -1.75 -5.29 -3.77
CA ALA A 265 -0.64 -5.89 -3.04
C ALA A 265 0.56 -4.93 -2.93
N ILE A 266 0.93 -4.27 -4.03
CA ILE A 266 1.98 -3.23 -4.05
C ILE A 266 1.61 -2.09 -3.08
N ALA A 267 0.37 -1.59 -3.19
CA ALA A 267 -0.14 -0.52 -2.34
C ALA A 267 -0.11 -0.91 -0.85
N ARG A 268 -0.45 -2.17 -0.53
CA ARG A 268 -0.40 -2.68 0.84
C ARG A 268 1.03 -2.71 1.39
N ILE A 269 1.97 -3.29 0.65
CA ILE A 269 3.36 -3.43 1.11
C ILE A 269 3.99 -2.06 1.40
N LEU A 270 3.91 -1.16 0.43
CA LEU A 270 4.43 0.21 0.57
C LEU A 270 3.63 1.02 1.60
N GLY A 271 2.33 0.73 1.72
CA GLY A 271 1.44 1.29 2.73
C GLY A 271 1.87 0.93 4.14
N THR A 272 2.15 -0.35 4.42
CA THR A 272 2.57 -0.82 5.74
C THR A 272 3.89 -0.19 6.18
N LEU A 273 4.86 -0.04 5.26
CA LEU A 273 6.10 0.68 5.55
C LEU A 273 5.83 2.14 5.91
N ALA A 274 4.96 2.82 5.14
CA ALA A 274 4.59 4.20 5.41
C ALA A 274 3.83 4.37 6.73
N ASP A 275 2.93 3.44 7.07
CA ASP A 275 2.16 3.44 8.32
C ASP A 275 3.09 3.31 9.53
N LYS A 276 4.08 2.43 9.45
CA LYS A 276 5.06 2.23 10.52
C LYS A 276 5.96 3.47 10.71
N ILE A 277 6.40 4.11 9.63
CA ILE A 277 7.14 5.38 9.69
C ILE A 277 6.30 6.46 10.39
N GLU A 278 5.03 6.60 10.02
CA GLU A 278 4.14 7.60 10.63
C GLU A 278 3.87 7.29 12.12
N LEU A 279 3.70 6.02 12.49
CA LEU A 279 3.56 5.60 13.88
C LEU A 279 4.77 5.99 14.72
N ASN A 280 5.98 5.69 14.23
CA ASN A 280 7.23 6.03 14.90
C ASN A 280 7.39 7.55 15.07
N ARG A 281 6.99 8.31 14.05
CA ARG A 281 6.97 9.77 14.09
C ARG A 281 6.04 10.30 15.20
N ARG A 282 4.81 9.79 15.28
CA ARG A 282 3.83 10.16 16.32
C ARG A 282 4.29 9.77 17.73
N MET A 283 4.92 8.61 17.86
CA MET A 283 5.51 8.17 19.12
C MET A 283 6.61 9.14 19.57
N ASN A 284 7.46 9.60 18.66
CA ASN A 284 8.47 10.61 18.96
C ASN A 284 7.88 11.95 19.40
N GLU A 285 6.84 12.44 18.73
CA GLU A 285 6.13 13.67 19.13
C GLU A 285 5.54 13.54 20.54
N THR A 286 4.97 12.38 20.86
CA THR A 286 4.40 12.10 22.17
C THR A 286 5.47 12.03 23.26
N LEU A 287 6.60 11.37 22.99
CA LEU A 287 7.75 11.31 23.90
C LEU A 287 8.34 12.71 24.14
N GLU A 288 8.40 13.56 23.10
CA GLU A 288 8.85 14.96 23.25
C GLU A 288 7.89 15.77 24.14
N ALA A 289 6.57 15.62 23.95
CA ALA A 289 5.58 16.28 24.78
C ALA A 289 5.69 15.84 26.25
N MET A 290 5.83 14.54 26.50
CA MET A 290 6.04 13.98 27.84
C MET A 290 7.34 14.50 28.48
N ALA A 291 8.45 14.52 27.73
CA ALA A 291 9.72 15.03 28.22
C ALA A 291 9.64 16.52 28.62
N ARG A 292 8.93 17.35 27.84
CA ARG A 292 8.67 18.75 28.16
C ARG A 292 7.84 18.91 29.43
N LEU A 293 6.78 18.13 29.60
CA LEU A 293 5.93 18.15 30.80
C LEU A 293 6.68 17.71 32.06
N CYS A 294 7.47 16.64 31.98
CA CYS A 294 8.32 16.18 33.08
C CYS A 294 9.34 17.23 33.50
N SER A 295 9.95 17.92 32.52
CA SER A 295 10.91 19.00 32.77
C SER A 295 10.25 20.23 33.42
N ALA A 296 9.03 20.58 33.00
CA ALA A 296 8.26 21.68 33.60
C ALA A 296 7.76 21.37 35.03
N SER A 297 7.56 20.09 35.37
CA SER A 297 7.02 19.67 36.67
C SER A 297 8.06 19.58 37.80
N GLY A 298 9.31 19.99 37.59
CA GLY A 298 10.34 20.11 38.64
C GLY A 298 10.83 18.79 39.26
N ARG A 299 10.35 17.63 38.79
CA ARG A 299 10.85 16.30 39.20
C ARG A 299 12.16 15.99 38.47
N GLN A 300 13.29 16.56 38.88
CA GLN A 300 14.58 16.24 38.28
C GLN A 300 15.62 15.72 39.27
N GLY A 301 16.13 14.52 38.96
CA GLY A 301 17.52 14.12 39.13
C GLY A 301 18.14 13.85 37.74
N PRO A 302 19.47 13.91 37.60
CA PRO A 302 20.18 14.01 36.31
C PRO A 302 20.08 12.79 35.35
N GLY A 303 19.30 11.76 35.66
CA GLY A 303 19.15 10.54 34.85
C GLY A 303 17.79 10.34 34.16
N ASN A 304 16.79 11.17 34.42
CA ASN A 304 15.38 10.81 34.11
C ASN A 304 14.92 11.08 32.66
N LEU A 305 15.70 11.79 31.86
CA LEU A 305 15.43 12.02 30.43
C LEU A 305 16.10 10.99 29.51
N GLY A 306 17.05 10.20 30.04
CA GLY A 306 17.81 9.20 29.29
C GLY A 306 16.94 8.19 28.54
N PRO A 307 15.90 7.60 29.17
CA PRO A 307 15.01 6.66 28.49
C PRO A 307 14.23 7.31 27.34
N PHE A 308 13.68 8.51 27.53
CA PHE A 308 12.92 9.22 26.48
C PHE A 308 13.79 9.53 25.26
N ALA A 309 15.01 10.05 25.50
CA ALA A 309 15.95 10.36 24.43
C ALA A 309 16.42 9.08 23.69
N LEU A 310 16.64 7.98 24.42
CA LEU A 310 17.01 6.69 23.83
C LEU A 310 15.90 6.12 22.95
N PHE A 311 14.65 6.07 23.43
CA PHE A 311 13.51 5.60 22.63
C PHE A 311 13.27 6.48 21.40
N GLN A 312 13.45 7.80 21.53
CA GLN A 312 13.37 8.69 20.37
C GLN A 312 14.44 8.40 19.32
N ALA A 313 15.68 8.14 19.75
CA ALA A 313 16.76 7.79 18.85
C ALA A 313 16.48 6.47 18.12
N LEU A 314 16.02 5.43 18.84
CA LEU A 314 15.64 4.14 18.25
C LEU A 314 14.52 4.27 17.22
N ASN A 315 13.46 5.02 17.54
CA ASN A 315 12.36 5.25 16.61
C ASN A 315 12.80 6.03 15.37
N ARG A 316 13.72 6.99 15.50
CA ARG A 316 14.29 7.72 14.37
C ARG A 316 15.11 6.79 13.48
N ASP A 317 15.91 5.91 14.07
CA ASP A 317 16.73 4.94 13.35
C ASP A 317 15.87 3.92 12.58
N GLU A 318 14.84 3.36 13.24
CA GLU A 318 13.87 2.47 12.60
C GLU A 318 13.13 3.19 11.46
N SER A 319 12.70 4.44 11.66
CA SER A 319 12.05 5.24 10.61
C SER A 319 12.96 5.47 9.41
N ASN A 320 14.25 5.73 9.64
CA ASN A 320 15.24 5.91 8.58
C ASN A 320 15.48 4.62 7.79
N THR A 321 15.52 3.49 8.50
CA THR A 321 15.67 2.15 7.89
C THR A 321 14.46 1.83 7.01
N LEU A 322 13.25 2.04 7.52
CA LEU A 322 12.01 1.83 6.77
C LEU A 322 11.90 2.75 5.56
N ALA A 323 12.31 4.03 5.69
CA ALA A 323 12.33 4.96 4.58
C ALA A 323 13.32 4.52 3.49
N THR A 324 14.50 4.05 3.88
CA THR A 324 15.52 3.51 2.96
C THR A 324 14.99 2.28 2.21
N LEU A 325 14.35 1.35 2.93
CA LEU A 325 13.70 0.18 2.34
C LEU A 325 12.62 0.58 1.34
N ARG A 326 11.74 1.50 1.70
CA ARG A 326 10.71 2.04 0.79
C ARG A 326 11.35 2.62 -0.46
N ASP A 327 12.40 3.43 -0.32
CA ASP A 327 13.02 4.13 -1.45
C ASP A 327 13.76 3.17 -2.39
N ILE A 328 14.24 2.03 -1.88
CA ILE A 328 14.81 0.92 -2.69
C ILE A 328 13.70 0.10 -3.37
N LEU A 329 12.64 -0.23 -2.64
CA LEU A 329 11.57 -1.11 -3.12
C LEU A 329 10.64 -0.41 -4.11
N LEU A 330 10.30 0.85 -3.88
CA LEU A 330 9.36 1.62 -4.69
C LEU A 330 9.67 1.56 -6.19
N PRO A 331 10.86 1.97 -6.68
CA PRO A 331 11.15 1.93 -8.11
C PRO A 331 11.09 0.51 -8.68
N LYS A 332 11.51 -0.49 -7.90
CA LYS A 332 11.56 -1.90 -8.33
C LYS A 332 10.19 -2.56 -8.40
N LEU A 333 9.29 -2.19 -7.49
CA LEU A 333 7.90 -2.66 -7.50
C LEU A 333 7.12 -2.00 -8.62
N ILE A 334 7.32 -0.70 -8.85
CA ILE A 334 6.62 0.05 -9.90
C ILE A 334 7.15 -0.27 -11.31
N SER A 335 8.40 -0.73 -11.46
CA SER A 335 8.94 -1.19 -12.74
C SER A 335 8.61 -2.65 -13.07
N GLY A 336 8.06 -3.40 -12.11
CA GLY A 336 7.86 -4.85 -12.24
C GLY A 336 9.16 -5.67 -12.19
N GLU A 337 10.30 -5.07 -11.83
CA GLU A 337 11.59 -5.75 -11.65
C GLU A 337 11.54 -6.79 -10.51
N ILE A 338 10.77 -6.50 -9.47
CA ILE A 338 10.51 -7.43 -8.37
C ILE A 338 9.05 -7.85 -8.45
N ARG A 339 8.82 -9.14 -8.71
CA ARG A 339 7.48 -9.75 -8.61
C ARG A 339 7.07 -9.92 -7.15
N LEU A 340 5.79 -9.69 -6.86
CA LEU A 340 5.21 -9.72 -5.51
C LEU A 340 5.58 -10.94 -4.66
N GLU A 341 5.74 -12.12 -5.28
CA GLU A 341 6.17 -13.35 -4.61
C GLU A 341 7.52 -13.22 -3.89
N THR A 342 8.40 -12.34 -4.36
CA THR A 342 9.68 -12.04 -3.70
C THR A 342 9.50 -11.02 -2.58
N THR A 343 8.58 -10.07 -2.73
CA THR A 343 8.39 -8.96 -1.77
C THR A 343 7.63 -9.39 -0.52
N GLU A 344 6.69 -10.34 -0.61
CA GLU A 344 6.04 -10.91 0.58
C GLU A 344 7.04 -11.61 1.52
N ARG A 345 8.07 -12.27 0.96
CA ARG A 345 9.20 -12.81 1.73
C ARG A 345 10.03 -11.74 2.42
N PHE A 346 10.23 -10.58 1.79
CA PHE A 346 10.95 -9.45 2.41
C PHE A 346 10.12 -8.78 3.50
N ALA A 347 8.81 -8.57 3.28
CA ALA A 347 7.93 -7.95 4.26
C ALA A 347 7.75 -8.84 5.50
N ALA A 348 7.63 -10.16 5.34
CA ALA A 348 7.53 -11.12 6.45
C ALA A 348 8.83 -11.31 7.24
N ALA A 349 9.96 -10.81 6.74
CA ALA A 349 11.24 -10.85 7.46
C ALA A 349 11.52 -9.55 8.25
N ILE A 350 10.74 -8.49 8.01
CA ILE A 350 10.94 -7.13 8.56
C ILE A 350 9.83 -6.76 9.55
N LEU A 351 8.65 -7.38 9.43
CA LEU A 351 7.54 -7.34 10.39
C LEU A 351 7.58 -8.58 11.27
#